data_AF-A0A352B9P4-F1
#
_entry.id   AF-A0A352B9P4-F1
#
_cell.length_a   1.000
_cell.length_b   1.000
_cell.length_c   1.000
_cell.angle_alpha   90.00
_cell.angle_beta   90.00
_cell.angle_gamma   90.00
#
_symmetry.space_group_name_H-M   'P 1'
#
loop_
_entity.id
_entity.type
_entity.pdbx_description
1 polymer ?
#
loop_
_entity_poly.entity_id
_entity_poly.type
_entity_poly.pdbx_seq_one_letter_code
_entity_poly.pdbx_strand_id
1 'polypeptide(L)' 'MIKSFGDSETEKVWNGQKSKKLPPDIYKRAFAKLLIIHSAESEDDLKIP' A
#
# COMPACT_ATOMS: atom_id res chain seq x y z
N MET A 1 3.51 3.61 10.35
CA MET A 1 3.16 4.87 9.63
C MET A 1 4.04 5.07 8.40
N ILE A 2 3.44 5.21 7.21
CA ILE A 2 4.17 5.46 5.95
C ILE A 2 4.62 6.93 5.88
N LYS A 3 5.90 7.17 5.55
CA LYS A 3 6.50 8.50 5.46
C LYS A 3 6.85 8.94 4.03
N SER A 4 7.07 7.99 3.14
CA SER A 4 7.45 8.23 1.75
C SER A 4 7.17 7.00 0.89
N PHE A 5 7.21 7.18 -0.43
CA PHE A 5 7.05 6.11 -1.42
C PHE A 5 8.26 6.10 -2.36
N GLY A 6 8.82 4.91 -2.61
CA GLY A 6 9.85 4.72 -3.63
C GLY A 6 9.30 4.52 -5.04
N ASP A 7 8.00 4.25 -5.16
CA ASP A 7 7.32 4.02 -6.42
C ASP A 7 6.07 4.90 -6.55
N SER A 8 6.00 5.62 -7.67
CA SER A 8 4.91 6.56 -7.97
C SER A 8 3.54 5.90 -8.17
N GLU A 9 3.49 4.62 -8.56
CA GLU A 9 2.21 3.92 -8.71
C GLU A 9 1.66 3.47 -7.35
N THR A 10 2.55 3.09 -6.43
CA THR A 10 2.22 2.78 -5.04
C THR A 10 1.67 4.01 -4.32
N GLU A 11 2.26 5.19 -4.54
CA GLU A 11 1.75 6.46 -4.02
C GLU A 11 0.35 6.79 -4.58
N LYS A 12 0.11 6.55 -5.87
CA LYS A 12 -1.23 6.73 -6.46
C LYS A 12 -2.26 5.82 -5.81
N VAL A 13 -1.91 4.55 -5.55
CA VAL A 13 -2.80 3.62 -4.83
C VAL A 13 -3.15 4.17 -3.46
N TRP A 14 -2.15 4.65 -2.70
CA TRP A 14 -2.39 5.27 -1.39
C TRP A 14 -3.32 6.49 -1.46
N ASN A 15 -3.14 7.34 -2.48
CA ASN A 15 -3.89 8.57 -2.65
C ASN A 15 -5.29 8.39 -3.28
N GLY A 16 -5.80 7.17 -3.46
CA GLY A 16 -7.11 6.98 -4.09
C GLY A 16 -7.11 7.13 -5.62
N GLN A 17 -5.93 7.24 -6.24
CA GLN A 17 -5.77 7.59 -7.65
C GLN A 17 -5.62 6.35 -8.54
N LYS A 18 -6.12 6.42 -9.77
CA LYS A 18 -5.92 5.37 -10.77
C LYS A 18 -4.45 5.29 -11.19
N SER A 19 -3.85 4.13 -10.98
CA SER A 19 -2.62 3.75 -11.62
C SER A 19 -2.87 3.42 -13.10
N LYS A 20 -1.97 3.85 -13.98
CA LYS A 20 -1.99 3.45 -15.41
C LYS A 20 -1.23 2.15 -15.66
N LYS A 21 -0.40 1.73 -14.70
CA LYS A 21 0.51 0.58 -14.82
C LYS A 21 0.00 -0.65 -14.07
N LEU A 22 -0.79 -0.45 -13.01
CA LEU A 22 -1.32 -1.53 -12.20
C LEU A 22 -2.70 -1.98 -12.71
N PRO A 23 -2.93 -3.29 -12.83
CA PRO A 23 -4.25 -3.85 -13.10
C PRO A 23 -5.30 -3.43 -12.04
N PRO A 24 -6.56 -3.14 -12.41
CA PRO A 24 -7.57 -2.68 -11.44
C PRO A 24 -7.86 -3.64 -10.29
N ASP A 25 -7.70 -4.94 -10.51
CA ASP A 25 -7.94 -6.01 -9.54
C ASP A 25 -6.90 -6.01 -8.40
N ILE A 26 -5.67 -5.55 -8.66
CA ILE A 26 -4.64 -5.45 -7.61
C ILE A 26 -4.89 -4.29 -6.64
N TYR A 27 -5.67 -3.29 -7.05
CA TYR A 27 -5.83 -2.04 -6.31
C TYR A 27 -6.30 -2.27 -4.87
N LYS A 28 -7.36 -3.07 -4.70
CA LYS A 28 -7.92 -3.38 -3.37
C LYS A 28 -6.90 -4.08 -2.47
N ARG A 29 -6.16 -5.05 -3.03
CA ARG A 29 -5.15 -5.82 -2.29
C ARG A 29 -3.95 -4.94 -1.91
N ALA A 30 -3.48 -4.12 -2.85
CA ALA A 30 -2.37 -3.19 -2.61
C ALA A 30 -2.73 -2.16 -1.54
N PHE A 31 -3.92 -1.55 -1.62
CA PHE A 31 -4.39 -0.58 -0.63
C PHE A 31 -4.50 -1.22 0.77
N ALA A 32 -5.05 -2.43 0.87
CA ALA A 32 -5.14 -3.15 2.15
C ALA A 32 -3.75 -3.41 2.76
N LYS A 33 -2.76 -3.85 1.96
CA LYS A 33 -1.40 -4.06 2.45
C LYS A 33 -0.73 -2.74 2.88
N LEU A 34 -0.96 -1.64 2.16
CA LEU A 34 -0.46 -0.33 2.56
C LEU A 34 -1.07 0.16 3.87
N LEU A 35 -2.37 -0.10 4.11
CA LEU A 35 -3.01 0.22 5.39
C LEU A 35 -2.35 -0.55 6.54
N ILE A 36 -2.07 -1.84 6.37
CA ILE A 36 -1.37 -2.67 7.37
C ILE A 36 0.02 -2.08 7.66
N ILE A 37 0.80 -1.75 6.63
CA ILE A 37 2.13 -1.10 6.79
C ILE A 37 2.00 0.26 7.48
N HIS A 38 0.95 1.01 7.17
CA HIS A 38 0.71 2.31 7.79
C HIS A 38 0.35 2.18 9.27
N SER A 39 -0.44 1.18 9.64
CA SER A 39 -0.88 0.94 11.02
C SER A 39 0.11 0.16 11.88
N ALA A 40 1.08 -0.54 11.28
CA ALA A 40 2.06 -1.31 12.02
C ALA A 40 2.89 -0.42 12.96
N GLU A 41 2.99 -0.85 14.22
CA GLU A 41 3.79 -0.24 15.27
C GLU A 41 5.13 -0.98 15.43
N SER A 42 5.16 -2.26 15.05
CA SER A 42 6.34 -3.12 15.09
C SER A 42 6.44 -4.01 13.85
N GLU A 43 7.61 -4.61 13.63
CA GLU A 43 7.81 -5.57 12.53
C GLU A 43 7.00 -6.86 12.70
N ASP A 44 6.65 -7.21 13.94
CA ASP A 44 5.86 -8.41 14.24
C ASP A 44 4.42 -8.30 13.70
N ASP A 45 3.87 -7.09 13.62
CA ASP A 45 2.53 -6.83 13.05
C ASP A 45 2.45 -7.24 11.56
N LEU A 46 3.60 -7.28 10.88
CA LEU A 46 3.70 -7.61 9.46
C LEU A 46 3.94 -9.10 9.21
N LYS A 47 4.13 -9.92 10.25
CA LYS A 47 4.36 -11.37 10.13
C LYS A 47 3.08 -12.19 9.91
N ILE A 48 1.93 -11.53 9.78
CA ILE A 48 0.65 -12.17 9.51
C ILE A 48 0.62 -12.67 8.04
N PRO A 49 0.37 -13.97 7.79
CA PRO A 49 0.31 -14.54 6.44
C PRO A 49 -0.70 -13.86 5.50
#